data_AF-A0A947V6C4-F1
#
_entry.id   AF-A0A947V6C4-F1
#
_cell.length_a   1.000
_cell.length_b   1.000
_cell.length_c   1.000
_cell.angle_alpha   90.00
_cell.angle_beta   90.00
_cell.angle_gamma   90.00
#
_symmetry.space_group_name_H-M   'P 1'
#
loop_
_entity.id
_entity.type
_entity.pdbx_description
1 polymer ?
#
loop_
_entity_poly.entity_id
_entity_poly.type
_entity_poly.pdbx_seq_one_letter_code
_entity_poly.pdbx_strand_id
1 'polypeptide(L)'
;MKLEVTHTILAMEPDLEKSSGHVLRFLDRTTLVHYDAVRVVAGQSCSGADPRFWPWLEQGLADNQRVLTQLIGELRAAGTKEFNDLPAMPQGFQSKIFHTMAHLLDGFFGIDSQFYNLPEDSHWLGENLRKQIEASPEEFWLVTVVAALESPTHHTIAGLRSFEK
;
A
#
# COMPACT_ATOMS: atom_id res chain seq x y z
N MET A 1 -14.75 14.71 -9.67
CA MET A 1 -14.48 14.30 -8.28
C MET A 1 -13.03 13.86 -8.23
N LYS A 2 -12.27 14.35 -7.24
CA LYS A 2 -10.86 13.99 -7.04
C LYS A 2 -10.80 13.02 -5.86
N LEU A 3 -10.28 11.81 -6.09
CA LEU A 3 -9.95 10.88 -5.02
C LEU A 3 -8.47 11.06 -4.71
N GLU A 4 -8.12 11.28 -3.45
CA GLU A 4 -6.73 11.30 -3.00
C GLU A 4 -6.45 10.07 -2.14
N VAL A 5 -5.29 9.46 -2.38
CA VAL A 5 -4.79 8.31 -1.66
C VAL A 5 -3.41 8.66 -1.12
N THR A 6 -3.17 8.33 0.14
CA THR A 6 -1.86 8.50 0.76
C THR A 6 -1.19 7.15 0.86
N HIS A 7 0.09 7.08 0.50
CA HIS A 7 0.95 5.92 0.69
C HIS A 7 2.19 6.33 1.47
N THR A 8 2.66 5.43 2.33
CA THR A 8 3.99 5.50 2.94
C THR A 8 4.87 4.43 2.32
N ILE A 9 5.92 4.83 1.63
CA ILE A 9 6.78 3.90 0.89
C ILE A 9 8.18 3.93 1.48
N LEU A 10 8.67 2.78 1.93
CA LEU A 10 10.05 2.59 2.36
C LEU A 10 10.94 2.49 1.12
N ALA A 11 11.98 3.31 1.07
CA ALA A 11 13.01 3.31 0.04
C ALA A 11 14.40 3.21 0.68
N MET A 12 15.33 2.56 -0.03
CA MET A 12 16.75 2.49 0.35
C MET A 12 17.55 3.43 -0.54
N GLU A 13 17.73 4.67 -0.08
CA GLU A 13 18.43 5.74 -0.76
C GLU A 13 18.99 6.71 0.30
N PRO A 14 20.10 7.43 0.03
CA PRO A 14 20.81 8.19 1.07
C PRO A 14 20.13 9.50 1.49
N ASP A 15 19.17 10.00 0.73
CA ASP A 15 18.53 11.30 0.98
C ASP A 15 17.11 11.35 0.40
N LEU A 16 16.30 12.28 0.93
CA LEU A 16 14.90 12.44 0.53
C LEU A 16 14.72 12.66 -0.96
N GLU A 17 15.64 13.38 -1.63
CA GLU A 17 15.53 13.69 -3.05
C GLU A 17 15.63 12.40 -3.88
N LYS A 18 16.62 11.56 -3.61
CA LYS A 18 16.79 10.27 -4.27
C LYS A 18 15.69 9.29 -3.91
N SER A 19 15.29 9.20 -2.64
CA SER A 19 14.16 8.38 -2.20
C SER A 19 12.87 8.76 -2.92
N SER A 20 12.59 10.07 -2.98
CA SER A 20 11.44 10.62 -3.70
C SER A 20 11.47 10.26 -5.18
N GLY A 21 12.63 10.46 -5.84
CA GLY A 21 12.80 10.12 -7.25
C GLY A 21 12.61 8.62 -7.50
N HIS A 22 13.10 7.75 -6.62
CA HIS A 22 12.91 6.31 -6.72
C HIS A 22 11.42 5.94 -6.59
N VAL A 23 10.74 6.44 -5.57
CA VAL A 23 9.31 6.20 -5.34
C VAL A 23 8.46 6.70 -6.51
N LEU A 24 8.72 7.89 -7.03
CA LEU A 24 7.98 8.43 -8.18
C LEU A 24 8.21 7.59 -9.44
N ARG A 25 9.44 7.14 -9.70
CA ARG A 25 9.74 6.23 -10.83
C ARG A 25 9.07 4.87 -10.68
N PHE A 26 8.97 4.36 -9.46
CA PHE A 26 8.24 3.12 -9.18
C PHE A 26 6.76 3.29 -9.55
N LEU A 27 6.11 4.33 -9.03
CA LEU A 27 4.68 4.60 -9.28
C LEU A 27 4.38 4.87 -10.76
N ASP A 28 5.26 5.57 -11.47
CA ASP A 28 5.13 5.83 -12.92
C ASP A 28 5.21 4.54 -13.76
N ARG A 29 5.93 3.52 -13.26
CA ARG A 29 6.08 2.22 -13.94
C ARG A 29 5.06 1.18 -13.51
N THR A 30 4.34 1.41 -12.41
CA THR A 30 3.33 0.47 -11.92
C THR A 30 2.12 0.45 -12.86
N THR A 31 2.04 -0.57 -13.71
CA THR A 31 1.01 -0.62 -14.77
C THR A 31 -0.42 -0.78 -14.26
N LEU A 32 -0.60 -1.33 -13.07
CA LEU A 32 -1.92 -1.69 -12.54
C LEU A 32 -2.60 -0.57 -11.75
N VAL A 33 -1.85 0.45 -11.34
CA VAL A 33 -2.40 1.66 -10.71
C VAL A 33 -1.75 2.88 -11.34
N HIS A 34 -2.52 3.61 -12.14
CA HIS A 34 -2.08 4.87 -12.73
C HIS A 34 -2.76 6.03 -12.01
N TYR A 35 -1.95 6.93 -11.46
CA TYR A 35 -2.41 8.15 -10.85
C TYR A 35 -2.28 9.33 -11.82
N ASP A 36 -3.25 10.22 -11.81
CA ASP A 36 -3.21 11.44 -12.63
C ASP A 36 -2.17 12.44 -12.12
N ALA A 37 -1.94 12.44 -10.81
CA ALA A 37 -0.88 13.21 -10.18
C ALA A 37 -0.37 12.52 -8.91
N VAL A 38 0.92 12.64 -8.65
CA VAL A 38 1.56 12.19 -7.41
C VAL A 38 2.42 13.32 -6.87
N ARG A 39 2.33 13.58 -5.57
CA ARG A 39 3.21 14.53 -4.87
C ARG A 39 3.81 13.90 -3.63
N VAL A 40 5.09 14.17 -3.40
CA VAL A 40 5.77 13.82 -2.15
C VAL A 40 5.42 14.84 -1.07
N VAL A 41 5.20 14.36 0.15
CA VAL A 41 4.90 15.18 1.32
C VAL A 41 6.10 15.19 2.26
N ALA A 42 7.08 16.04 1.97
CA ALA A 42 8.36 16.07 2.71
C ALA A 42 8.21 16.16 4.24
N GLY A 43 7.24 16.93 4.75
CA GLY A 43 6.97 17.04 6.19
C GLY A 43 6.44 15.76 6.85
N GLN A 44 5.95 14.81 6.05
CA GLN A 44 5.49 13.48 6.46
C GLN A 44 6.46 12.38 6.03
N SER A 45 7.62 12.75 5.48
CA SER A 45 8.70 11.81 5.17
C SER A 45 9.80 11.91 6.23
N CYS A 46 10.54 10.83 6.45
CA CYS A 46 11.66 10.83 7.39
C CYS A 46 12.72 9.78 7.05
N SER A 47 13.96 10.07 7.44
CA SER A 47 15.09 9.13 7.37
C SER A 47 14.97 8.05 8.46
N GLY A 48 15.57 6.89 8.26
CA GLY A 48 15.74 5.84 9.27
C GLY A 48 16.42 6.32 10.55
N ALA A 49 17.23 7.38 10.46
CA ALA A 49 17.88 7.98 11.63
C ALA A 49 16.96 8.93 12.43
N ASP A 50 15.76 9.25 11.92
CA ASP A 50 14.79 10.09 12.61
C ASP A 50 14.03 9.29 13.67
N PRO A 51 13.84 9.81 14.90
CA PRO A 51 13.07 9.14 15.94
C PRO A 51 11.63 8.78 15.55
N ARG A 52 11.07 9.45 14.53
CA ARG A 52 9.72 9.19 14.01
C ARG A 52 9.64 7.96 13.10
N PHE A 53 10.78 7.50 12.57
CA PHE A 53 10.81 6.46 11.54
C PHE A 53 10.15 5.16 11.97
N TRP A 54 10.63 4.55 13.06
CA TRP A 54 10.08 3.27 13.52
C TRP A 54 8.60 3.35 13.90
N PRO A 55 8.14 4.35 14.67
CA PRO A 55 6.71 4.54 14.92
C PRO A 55 5.87 4.63 13.64
N TRP A 56 6.34 5.35 12.62
CA TRP A 56 5.59 5.51 11.37
C TRP A 56 5.61 4.26 10.50
N LEU A 57 6.73 3.55 10.45
CA LEU A 57 6.84 2.26 9.78
C LEU A 57 5.90 1.24 10.41
N GLU A 58 5.96 1.09 11.73
CA GLU A 58 5.13 0.15 12.49
C GLU A 58 3.64 0.48 12.36
N GLN A 59 3.28 1.77 12.36
CA GLN A 59 1.92 2.20 12.08
C GLN A 59 1.47 1.78 10.67
N GLY A 60 2.31 1.98 9.65
CA GLY A 60 2.01 1.56 8.28
C GLY A 60 1.80 0.04 8.15
N LEU A 61 2.64 -0.76 8.81
CA LEU A 61 2.46 -2.22 8.88
C LEU A 61 1.14 -2.60 9.58
N ALA A 62 0.82 -1.95 10.70
CA ALA A 62 -0.42 -2.17 11.43
C ALA A 62 -1.65 -1.77 10.60
N ASP A 63 -1.55 -0.72 9.79
CA ASP A 63 -2.61 -0.28 8.90
C ASP A 63 -2.89 -1.31 7.79
N ASN A 64 -1.84 -1.86 7.16
CA ASN A 64 -1.97 -2.97 6.20
C ASN A 64 -2.65 -4.20 6.85
N GLN A 65 -2.25 -4.57 8.08
CA GLN A 65 -2.89 -5.67 8.81
C GLN A 65 -4.36 -5.39 9.14
N ARG A 66 -4.70 -4.15 9.47
CA ARG A 66 -6.09 -3.75 9.75
C ARG A 66 -6.96 -3.86 8.51
N VAL A 67 -6.46 -3.46 7.34
CA VAL A 67 -7.14 -3.63 6.05
C VAL A 67 -7.41 -5.11 5.78
N LEU A 68 -6.41 -5.99 5.93
CA LEU A 68 -6.62 -7.44 5.79
C LEU A 68 -7.67 -7.98 6.75
N THR A 69 -7.63 -7.56 8.02
CA THR A 69 -8.61 -7.98 9.04
C THR A 69 -10.04 -7.57 8.65
N GLN A 70 -10.19 -6.35 8.13
CA GLN A 70 -11.47 -5.85 7.65
C GLN A 70 -11.97 -6.66 6.45
N LEU A 71 -11.13 -6.89 5.45
CA LEU A 71 -11.48 -7.68 4.26
C LEU A 71 -11.88 -9.11 4.61
N ILE A 72 -11.21 -9.74 5.58
CA ILE A 72 -11.61 -11.06 6.10
C ILE A 72 -13.01 -10.99 6.72
N GLY A 73 -13.30 -9.94 7.49
CA GLY A 73 -14.63 -9.72 8.07
C GLY A 73 -15.72 -9.57 7.01
N GLU A 74 -15.46 -8.78 5.97
CA GLU A 74 -16.36 -8.59 4.83
C GLU A 74 -16.58 -9.88 4.05
N LEU A 75 -15.52 -10.64 3.78
CA LEU A 75 -15.57 -11.91 3.08
C LEU A 75 -16.41 -12.96 3.84
N ARG A 76 -16.28 -12.99 5.17
CA ARG A 76 -17.12 -13.83 6.05
C ARG A 76 -18.58 -13.40 6.04
N ALA A 77 -18.84 -12.10 6.12
CA ALA A 77 -20.19 -11.56 6.08
C ALA A 77 -20.87 -11.85 4.73
N ALA A 78 -20.10 -11.90 3.64
CA ALA A 78 -20.57 -12.26 2.31
C ALA A 78 -20.79 -13.77 2.10
N GLY A 79 -20.40 -14.61 3.05
CA GLY A 79 -20.73 -16.05 3.07
C GLY A 79 -19.54 -17.01 2.89
N THR A 80 -18.31 -16.51 2.71
CA THR A 80 -17.09 -17.34 2.66
C THR A 80 -16.52 -17.47 4.07
N LYS A 81 -16.73 -18.62 4.72
CA LYS A 81 -16.41 -18.83 6.15
C LYS A 81 -15.12 -19.63 6.34
N GLU A 82 -14.86 -20.56 5.44
CA GLU A 82 -13.76 -21.53 5.52
C GLU A 82 -12.91 -21.47 4.24
N PHE A 83 -11.66 -21.93 4.31
CA PHE A 83 -10.79 -21.98 3.13
C PHE A 83 -11.35 -22.90 2.02
N ASN A 84 -12.10 -23.93 2.40
CA ASN A 84 -12.72 -24.87 1.47
C ASN A 84 -13.89 -24.26 0.67
N ASP A 85 -14.34 -23.05 1.00
CA ASP A 85 -15.39 -22.34 0.26
C ASP A 85 -14.83 -21.68 -1.02
N LEU A 86 -13.51 -21.48 -1.12
CA LEU A 86 -12.87 -20.77 -2.24
C LEU A 86 -13.23 -21.34 -3.63
N PRO A 87 -13.26 -22.67 -3.87
CA PRO A 87 -13.62 -23.22 -5.19
C PRO A 87 -15.06 -22.91 -5.61
N ALA A 88 -15.97 -22.66 -4.66
CA ALA A 88 -17.37 -22.36 -4.92
C ALA A 88 -17.67 -20.84 -4.89
N MET A 89 -16.64 -20.00 -4.70
CA MET A 89 -16.80 -18.56 -4.61
C MET A 89 -17.36 -17.99 -5.92
N PRO A 90 -18.46 -17.23 -5.89
CA PRO A 90 -19.01 -16.61 -7.08
C PRO A 90 -18.10 -15.49 -7.59
N GLN A 91 -18.08 -15.33 -8.91
CA GLN A 91 -17.44 -14.17 -9.54
C GLN A 91 -18.22 -12.91 -9.18
N GLY A 92 -17.55 -11.90 -8.64
CA GLY A 92 -18.18 -10.65 -8.23
C GLY A 92 -17.59 -10.12 -6.95
N PHE A 93 -18.44 -9.68 -6.02
CA PHE A 93 -18.02 -9.03 -4.79
C PHE A 93 -17.04 -9.87 -3.95
N GLN A 94 -17.37 -11.14 -3.66
CA GLN A 94 -16.52 -12.03 -2.86
C GLN A 94 -15.15 -12.25 -3.51
N SER A 95 -15.12 -12.57 -4.81
CA SER A 95 -13.86 -12.78 -5.52
C SER A 95 -13.02 -11.52 -5.63
N LYS A 96 -13.63 -10.33 -5.65
CA LYS A 96 -12.91 -9.05 -5.61
C LYS A 96 -12.33 -8.75 -4.23
N ILE A 97 -13.05 -9.02 -3.14
CA ILE A 97 -12.46 -8.91 -1.78
C ILE A 97 -11.24 -9.83 -1.66
N PHE A 98 -11.40 -11.09 -2.08
CA PHE A 98 -10.31 -12.07 -2.03
C PHE A 98 -9.11 -11.64 -2.91
N HIS A 99 -9.37 -11.08 -4.08
CA HIS A 99 -8.35 -10.50 -4.95
C HIS A 99 -7.60 -9.34 -4.29
N THR A 100 -8.32 -8.39 -3.67
CA THR A 100 -7.68 -7.30 -2.91
C THR A 100 -6.84 -7.85 -1.76
N MET A 101 -7.31 -8.86 -1.04
CA MET A 101 -6.49 -9.52 0.00
C MET A 101 -5.22 -10.12 -0.60
N ALA A 102 -5.33 -10.79 -1.75
CA ALA A 102 -4.18 -11.38 -2.44
C ALA A 102 -3.13 -10.31 -2.79
N HIS A 103 -3.54 -9.08 -3.15
CA HIS A 103 -2.58 -8.01 -3.40
C HIS A 103 -1.69 -7.71 -2.19
N LEU A 104 -2.29 -7.57 -1.00
CA LEU A 104 -1.54 -7.31 0.23
C LEU A 104 -0.69 -8.52 0.67
N LEU A 105 -1.15 -9.74 0.39
CA LEU A 105 -0.45 -10.96 0.80
C LEU A 105 0.72 -11.32 -0.13
N ASP A 106 0.62 -11.01 -1.41
CA ASP A 106 1.61 -11.34 -2.44
C ASP A 106 2.65 -10.21 -2.68
N GLY A 107 2.49 -9.05 -2.03
CA GLY A 107 3.39 -7.90 -2.19
C GLY A 107 3.08 -7.05 -3.42
N PHE A 108 1.88 -7.19 -3.98
CA PHE A 108 1.47 -6.49 -5.18
C PHE A 108 0.95 -5.08 -4.88
N PHE A 109 1.63 -4.04 -5.35
CA PHE A 109 1.22 -2.66 -5.08
C PHE A 109 -0.11 -2.29 -5.73
N GLY A 110 -1.10 -2.01 -4.88
CA GLY A 110 -2.42 -1.48 -5.27
C GLY A 110 -2.76 -0.14 -4.60
N ILE A 111 -3.90 0.43 -4.99
CA ILE A 111 -4.50 1.62 -4.34
C ILE A 111 -4.81 1.39 -2.85
N ASP A 112 -4.87 0.13 -2.45
CA ASP A 112 -5.18 -0.32 -1.09
C ASP A 112 -3.92 -0.42 -0.20
N SER A 113 -2.72 -0.27 -0.78
CA SER A 113 -1.45 -0.31 -0.04
C SER A 113 -1.32 0.93 0.84
N GLN A 114 -1.31 0.80 2.17
CA GLN A 114 -1.02 1.95 3.05
C GLN A 114 0.49 2.10 3.21
N PHE A 115 1.16 1.01 3.55
CA PHE A 115 2.61 0.90 3.57
C PHE A 115 3.11 -0.01 2.45
N TYR A 116 4.22 0.36 1.82
CA TYR A 116 4.92 -0.48 0.85
C TYR A 116 6.43 -0.44 1.06
N ASN A 117 7.03 -1.62 1.09
CA ASN A 117 8.45 -1.87 1.19
C ASN A 117 9.00 -2.08 -0.21
N LEU A 118 9.59 -1.03 -0.77
CA LEU A 118 10.13 -1.06 -2.12
C LEU A 118 11.35 -1.99 -2.26
N PRO A 119 12.31 -2.05 -1.31
CA PRO A 119 13.43 -3.00 -1.38
C PRO A 119 13.06 -4.48 -1.47
N GLU A 120 11.94 -4.89 -0.88
CA GLU A 120 11.49 -6.30 -0.86
C GLU A 120 10.23 -6.55 -1.72
N ASP A 121 9.75 -5.56 -2.47
CA ASP A 121 8.49 -5.60 -3.23
C ASP A 121 7.32 -6.16 -2.38
N SER A 122 7.11 -5.59 -1.18
CA SER A 122 6.24 -6.20 -0.15
C SER A 122 5.41 -5.19 0.64
N HIS A 123 4.29 -5.62 1.22
CA HIS A 123 3.54 -4.86 2.23
C HIS A 123 4.07 -5.06 3.65
N TRP A 124 5.06 -5.94 3.82
CA TRP A 124 5.65 -6.33 5.09
C TRP A 124 7.13 -5.95 5.17
N LEU A 125 7.67 -5.99 6.39
CA LEU A 125 9.10 -5.81 6.62
C LEU A 125 9.73 -7.16 6.97
N GLY A 126 10.63 -7.65 6.12
CA GLY A 126 11.42 -8.83 6.40
C GLY A 126 12.43 -8.62 7.53
N GLU A 127 12.74 -9.69 8.27
CA GLU A 127 13.71 -9.62 9.38
C GLU A 127 15.12 -9.20 8.92
N ASN A 128 15.52 -9.58 7.71
CA ASN A 128 16.81 -9.22 7.15
C ASN A 128 16.89 -7.72 6.83
N LEU A 129 15.84 -7.16 6.20
CA LEU A 129 15.79 -5.73 5.93
C LEU A 129 15.70 -4.93 7.23
N ARG A 130 14.95 -5.39 8.22
CA ARG A 130 14.92 -4.77 9.56
C ARG A 130 16.32 -4.61 10.13
N LYS A 131 17.14 -5.67 10.11
CA LYS A 131 18.54 -5.63 10.59
C LYS A 131 19.40 -4.66 9.78
N GLN A 132 19.17 -4.55 8.48
CA GLN A 132 19.89 -3.59 7.63
C GLN A 132 19.53 -2.14 7.98
N ILE A 133 18.25 -1.85 8.20
CA ILE A 133 17.79 -0.52 8.64
C ILE A 133 18.40 -0.17 10.01
N GLU A 134 18.43 -1.12 10.94
CA GLU A 134 19.04 -0.93 12.26
C GLU A 134 20.56 -0.69 12.17
N ALA A 135 21.24 -1.30 11.19
CA ALA A 135 22.68 -1.17 11.01
C ALA A 135 23.09 0.13 10.30
N SER A 136 22.31 0.58 9.31
CA SER A 136 22.59 1.74 8.46
C SER A 136 21.34 2.62 8.27
N PRO A 137 20.79 3.21 9.34
CA PRO A 137 19.48 3.89 9.29
C PRO A 137 19.45 5.10 8.32
N GLU A 138 20.58 5.77 8.10
CA GLU A 138 20.71 6.89 7.16
C GLU A 138 20.48 6.50 5.69
N GLU A 139 20.59 5.21 5.34
CA GLU A 139 20.36 4.70 3.98
C GLU A 139 18.89 4.43 3.68
N PHE A 140 18.01 4.61 4.66
CA PHE A 140 16.59 4.29 4.53
C PHE A 140 15.72 5.52 4.74
N TRP A 141 14.63 5.59 4.00
CA TRP A 141 13.66 6.67 4.10
C TRP A 141 12.24 6.13 3.99
N LEU A 142 11.36 6.62 4.86
CA LEU A 142 9.93 6.59 4.62
C LEU A 142 9.57 7.82 3.81
N VAL A 143 9.03 7.60 2.61
CA VAL A 143 8.54 8.64 1.72
C VAL A 143 7.03 8.59 1.71
N THR A 144 6.38 9.64 2.21
CA THR A 144 4.94 9.78 2.07
C THR A 144 4.60 10.46 0.75
N VAL A 145 3.70 9.84 0.01
CA VAL A 145 3.14 10.38 -1.23
C VAL A 145 1.63 10.53 -1.11
N VAL A 146 1.11 11.59 -1.72
CA VAL A 146 -0.33 11.74 -1.97
C VAL A 146 -0.52 11.62 -3.47
N ALA A 147 -1.29 10.61 -3.86
CA ALA A 147 -1.63 10.28 -5.22
C ALA A 147 -3.09 10.63 -5.49
N ALA A 148 -3.37 11.25 -6.63
CA ALA A 148 -4.69 11.71 -7.03
C ALA A 148 -5.19 10.92 -8.23
N LEU A 149 -6.48 10.57 -8.16
CA LEU A 149 -7.28 10.09 -9.28
C LEU A 149 -8.36 11.13 -9.57
N GLU A 150 -8.27 11.76 -10.73
CA GLU A 150 -9.28 12.62 -11.29
C GLU A 150 -10.24 11.77 -12.11
N SER A 151 -11.53 11.77 -11.76
CA SER A 151 -12.52 11.13 -12.64
C SER A 151 -12.77 12.02 -13.86
N PRO A 152 -12.49 11.57 -15.10
CA PRO A 152 -13.25 12.06 -16.22
C PRO A 152 -14.66 11.49 -16.03
N THR A 153 -15.61 12.36 -15.67
CA THR A 153 -17.07 12.15 -15.68
C THR A 153 -17.58 10.70 -15.86
N HIS A 154 -18.13 10.14 -14.77
CA HIS A 154 -19.01 8.96 -14.68
C HIS A 154 -18.42 7.55 -14.93
N HIS A 155 -18.54 6.73 -13.87
CA HIS A 155 -18.63 5.25 -13.82
C HIS A 155 -17.45 4.34 -13.41
N THR A 156 -16.26 4.83 -13.05
CA THR A 156 -15.15 3.90 -12.68
C THR A 156 -14.63 3.97 -11.25
N ILE A 157 -14.98 4.98 -10.44
CA ILE A 157 -14.42 5.10 -9.08
C ILE A 157 -15.15 4.24 -8.03
N ALA A 158 -16.42 3.88 -8.26
CA ALA A 158 -17.16 3.00 -7.35
C ALA A 158 -16.51 1.60 -7.21
N GLY A 159 -15.68 1.18 -8.17
CA GLY A 159 -14.99 -0.11 -8.15
C GLY A 159 -13.69 -0.17 -7.36
N LEU A 160 -13.10 0.97 -6.96
CA LEU A 160 -11.78 0.99 -6.33
C LEU A 160 -11.81 1.11 -4.80
N ARG A 161 -12.90 1.59 -4.20
CA ARG A 161 -13.02 1.68 -2.71
C ARG A 161 -14.43 1.51 -2.13
N SER A 162 -15.46 1.29 -2.93
CA SER A 162 -16.82 1.14 -2.39
C SER A 162 -17.50 -0.07 -3.02
N PHE A 163 -17.24 -1.25 -2.47
CA PHE A 163 -18.19 -2.35 -2.62
C PHE A 163 -19.38 -2.14 -1.68
N GLU A 164 -20.07 -1.00 -1.81
CA GLU A 164 -21.28 -0.71 -1.06
C GLU A 164 -22.51 -0.89 -1.96
N LYS A 165 -23.17 -2.03 -1.71
CA LYS A 165 -24.58 -2.42 -1.94
C LYS A 165 -25.10 -2.54 -3.38
#